data_AF-D6U7M9-F1
#
_entry.id   AF-D6U7M9-F1
#
_cell.length_a   1.000
_cell.length_b   1.000
_cell.length_c   1.000
_cell.angle_alpha   90.00
_cell.angle_beta   90.00
_cell.angle_gamma   90.00
#
_symmetry.space_group_name_H-M   'P 1'
#
loop_
_entity.id
_entity.type
_entity.pdbx_description
1 polymer ?
#
loop_
_entity_poly.entity_id
_entity_poly.type
_entity_poly.pdbx_seq_one_letter_code
_entity_poly.pdbx_strand_id
1 'polypeptide(L)'
;MPRMVYCVKLKQELPGLDKAPFPGELGQRIYDNISQQAWQMWPNRSMQIIADRGLNMADPQARKAMRQEMEKFFFGESEQAKPAQAGQAGPHIVFCAKLQRELPGLDKPPFPGPLGQRIYESISKQAWDMWPAQSTLIINHYGLNMADPESRKILREQMEDFFFGKDARMPEGWAPEEVGAGGGGASRKGGGGGGGAARKK
;
A
#
# COMPACT_ATOMS: atom_id res chain seq x y z
N MET A 1 0.22 -6.27 -41.80
CA MET A 1 0.98 -6.89 -40.69
C MET A 1 0.11 -6.77 -39.45
N PRO A 2 -0.08 -7.84 -38.65
CA PRO A 2 -0.89 -7.76 -37.44
C PRO A 2 -0.27 -6.79 -36.44
N ARG A 3 -1.09 -5.95 -35.80
CA ARG A 3 -0.66 -5.06 -34.74
C ARG A 3 -0.28 -5.91 -33.53
N MET A 4 0.96 -5.83 -33.05
CA MET A 4 1.36 -6.50 -31.81
C MET A 4 1.00 -5.61 -30.61
N VAL A 5 0.41 -6.21 -29.59
CA VAL A 5 0.05 -5.52 -28.34
C VAL A 5 0.50 -6.38 -27.16
N TYR A 6 1.06 -5.73 -26.15
CA TYR A 6 1.33 -6.39 -24.87
C TYR A 6 0.01 -6.64 -24.14
N CYS A 7 -0.41 -7.89 -24.10
CA CYS A 7 -1.68 -8.26 -23.50
C CYS A 7 -1.60 -8.21 -21.97
N VAL A 8 -2.33 -7.30 -21.34
CA VAL A 8 -2.36 -7.19 -19.86
C VAL A 8 -2.85 -8.47 -19.20
N LYS A 9 -3.83 -9.15 -19.81
CA LYS A 9 -4.43 -10.38 -19.26
C LYS A 9 -3.50 -11.60 -19.35
N LEU A 10 -2.76 -11.72 -20.46
CA LEU A 10 -1.90 -12.88 -20.74
C LEU A 10 -0.42 -12.61 -20.45
N LYS A 11 -0.05 -11.36 -20.17
CA LYS A 11 1.33 -10.87 -19.94
C LYS A 11 2.32 -11.31 -21.03
N GLN A 12 1.83 -11.36 -22.26
CA GLN A 12 2.58 -11.79 -23.44
C GLN A 12 2.29 -10.84 -24.60
N GLU A 13 3.27 -10.67 -25.47
CA GLU A 13 3.11 -9.96 -26.73
C GLU A 13 2.40 -10.86 -27.74
N LEU A 14 1.18 -10.46 -28.10
CA LEU A 14 0.32 -11.24 -28.97
C LEU A 14 -0.30 -10.31 -30.02
N PRO A 15 -0.87 -10.88 -31.10
CA PRO A 15 -1.67 -10.11 -32.05
C PRO A 15 -2.81 -9.38 -31.33
N GLY A 16 -2.76 -8.05 -31.37
CA GLY A 16 -3.77 -7.13 -30.90
C GLY A 16 -5.00 -7.13 -31.79
N LEU A 17 -6.10 -6.57 -31.29
CA LEU A 17 -7.32 -6.42 -32.09
C LEU A 17 -7.06 -5.51 -33.29
N ASP A 18 -7.73 -5.78 -34.42
CA ASP A 18 -7.64 -4.94 -35.62
C ASP A 18 -8.45 -3.64 -35.50
N LYS A 19 -9.47 -3.64 -34.63
CA LYS A 19 -10.31 -2.47 -34.35
C LYS A 19 -10.89 -2.54 -32.94
N ALA A 20 -11.13 -1.38 -32.34
CA ALA A 20 -11.87 -1.28 -31.08
C ALA A 20 -13.26 -1.93 -31.21
N PRO A 21 -13.65 -2.84 -30.29
CA PRO A 21 -14.88 -3.61 -30.41
C PRO A 21 -16.15 -2.78 -30.19
N PHE A 22 -16.05 -1.63 -29.52
CA PHE A 22 -17.16 -0.71 -29.32
C PHE A 22 -16.65 0.73 -29.17
N PRO A 23 -17.50 1.74 -29.45
CA PRO A 23 -17.12 3.14 -29.31
C PRO A 23 -17.02 3.55 -27.83
N GLY A 24 -16.05 4.43 -27.53
CA GLY A 24 -15.82 5.00 -26.20
C GLY A 24 -14.45 4.65 -25.61
N GLU A 25 -14.14 5.23 -24.46
CA GLU A 25 -12.82 5.10 -23.82
C GLU A 25 -12.44 3.66 -23.50
N LEU A 26 -13.40 2.86 -23.02
CA LEU A 26 -13.12 1.48 -22.67
C LEU A 26 -12.82 0.61 -23.90
N GLY A 27 -13.44 0.89 -25.05
CA GLY A 27 -13.19 0.16 -26.29
C GLY A 27 -11.78 0.44 -26.82
N GLN A 28 -11.37 1.70 -26.74
CA GLN A 28 -10.01 2.13 -27.06
C GLN A 28 -8.99 1.47 -26.11
N ARG A 29 -9.28 1.47 -24.80
CA ARG A 29 -8.40 0.86 -23.79
C ARG A 29 -8.21 -0.64 -24.01
N ILE A 30 -9.27 -1.36 -24.39
CA ILE A 30 -9.20 -2.78 -24.74
C ILE A 30 -8.37 -2.96 -26.00
N TYR A 31 -8.60 -2.17 -27.04
CA TYR A 31 -7.84 -2.23 -28.29
C TYR A 31 -6.33 -2.02 -28.08
N ASP A 32 -5.94 -1.13 -27.17
CA ASP A 32 -4.54 -0.80 -26.92
C ASP A 32 -3.83 -1.75 -25.93
N ASN A 33 -4.56 -2.53 -25.12
CA ASN A 33 -3.98 -3.33 -24.02
C ASN A 33 -4.34 -4.83 -24.06
N ILE A 34 -5.24 -5.24 -24.96
CA ILE A 34 -5.79 -6.60 -24.99
C ILE A 34 -5.53 -7.23 -26.37
N SER A 35 -5.01 -8.46 -26.34
CA SER A 35 -4.83 -9.30 -27.53
C SER A 35 -6.14 -9.92 -28.02
N GLN A 36 -6.18 -10.35 -29.29
CA GLN A 36 -7.31 -11.07 -29.86
C GLN A 36 -7.65 -12.35 -29.06
N GLN A 37 -6.62 -13.07 -28.61
CA GLN A 37 -6.78 -14.29 -27.81
C GLN A 37 -7.47 -14.01 -26.47
N ALA A 38 -7.09 -12.92 -25.80
CA ALA A 38 -7.75 -12.53 -24.56
C ALA A 38 -9.19 -12.08 -24.78
N TRP A 39 -9.45 -11.39 -25.89
CA TRP A 39 -10.79 -10.96 -26.27
C TRP A 39 -11.73 -12.14 -26.57
N GLN A 40 -11.24 -13.23 -27.14
CA GLN A 40 -12.04 -14.44 -27.38
C GLN A 40 -12.56 -15.11 -26.11
N MET A 41 -11.95 -14.86 -24.95
CA MET A 41 -12.44 -15.37 -23.67
C MET A 41 -13.66 -14.58 -23.14
N TRP A 42 -13.86 -13.36 -23.63
CA TRP A 42 -14.90 -12.46 -23.13
C TRP A 42 -16.33 -12.90 -23.43
N PRO A 43 -16.71 -13.37 -24.64
CA PRO A 43 -18.07 -13.84 -24.90
C PRO A 43 -18.53 -14.91 -23.91
N ASN A 44 -17.68 -15.88 -23.58
CA ASN A 44 -17.99 -16.93 -22.61
C ASN A 44 -18.20 -16.34 -21.20
N ARG A 45 -17.30 -15.45 -20.77
CA ARG A 45 -17.43 -14.76 -19.48
C ARG A 45 -18.68 -13.88 -19.43
N SER A 46 -19.00 -13.20 -20.53
CA SER A 46 -20.13 -12.30 -20.68
C SER A 46 -21.46 -13.04 -20.46
N MET A 47 -21.58 -14.26 -21.00
CA MET A 47 -22.76 -15.11 -20.81
C MET A 47 -22.91 -15.57 -19.36
N GLN A 48 -21.81 -15.97 -18.71
CA GLN A 48 -21.83 -16.34 -17.28
C GLN A 48 -22.32 -15.17 -16.41
N ILE A 49 -21.83 -13.95 -16.65
CA ILE A 49 -22.26 -12.77 -15.89
C ILE A 49 -23.75 -12.51 -16.06
N ILE A 50 -24.27 -12.65 -17.29
CA ILE A 50 -25.70 -12.46 -17.58
C ILE A 50 -26.54 -13.51 -16.86
N ALA A 51 -26.12 -14.79 -16.89
CA ALA A 51 -26.81 -15.88 -16.20
C ALA A 51 -26.77 -15.69 -14.67
N ASP A 52 -25.62 -15.39 -14.10
CA ASP A 52 -25.41 -15.26 -12.65
C ASP A 52 -26.15 -14.05 -12.06
N ARG A 53 -26.19 -12.92 -12.79
CA ARG A 53 -26.80 -11.67 -12.31
C ARG A 53 -28.20 -11.40 -12.86
N GLY A 54 -28.70 -12.26 -13.75
CA GLY A 54 -30.00 -12.06 -14.40
C GLY A 54 -30.10 -10.72 -15.15
N LEU A 55 -29.00 -10.28 -15.79
CA LEU A 55 -28.94 -8.94 -16.40
C LEU A 55 -29.76 -8.88 -17.69
N ASN A 56 -30.65 -7.89 -17.79
CA ASN A 56 -31.37 -7.59 -19.03
C ASN A 56 -30.66 -6.47 -19.82
N MET A 57 -30.27 -6.73 -21.06
CA MET A 57 -29.56 -5.77 -21.94
C MET A 57 -30.38 -4.51 -22.31
N ALA A 58 -31.68 -4.52 -22.03
CA ALA A 58 -32.55 -3.36 -22.16
C ALA A 58 -32.35 -2.32 -21.04
N ASP A 59 -31.85 -2.74 -19.87
CA ASP A 59 -31.72 -1.88 -18.69
C ASP A 59 -30.39 -1.08 -18.73
N PRO A 60 -30.43 0.26 -18.58
CA PRO A 60 -29.24 1.09 -18.41
C PRO A 60 -28.31 0.65 -17.26
N GLN A 61 -28.85 0.14 -16.15
CA GLN A 61 -28.07 -0.34 -15.01
C GLN A 61 -27.32 -1.63 -15.35
N ALA A 62 -27.97 -2.55 -16.06
CA ALA A 62 -27.35 -3.78 -16.55
C ALA A 62 -26.19 -3.49 -17.52
N ARG A 63 -26.35 -2.50 -18.40
CA ARG A 63 -25.25 -2.05 -19.30
C ARG A 63 -24.06 -1.50 -18.53
N LYS A 64 -24.30 -0.75 -17.45
CA LYS A 64 -23.24 -0.24 -16.58
C LYS A 64 -22.55 -1.36 -15.81
N ALA A 65 -23.31 -2.30 -15.24
CA ALA A 65 -22.77 -3.46 -14.55
C ALA A 65 -21.92 -4.33 -15.49
N MET A 66 -22.38 -4.54 -16.72
CA MET A 66 -21.64 -5.27 -17.75
C MET A 66 -20.31 -4.61 -18.09
N ARG A 67 -20.30 -3.27 -18.22
CA ARG A 67 -19.08 -2.49 -18.44
C ARG A 67 -18.07 -2.68 -17.31
N GLN A 68 -18.54 -2.61 -16.07
CA GLN A 68 -17.69 -2.79 -14.89
C GLN A 68 -17.10 -4.20 -14.79
N GLU A 69 -17.91 -5.23 -15.04
CA GLU A 69 -17.42 -6.62 -15.04
C GLU A 69 -16.42 -6.87 -16.17
N MET A 70 -16.58 -6.19 -17.31
CA MET A 70 -15.61 -6.23 -18.41
C MET A 70 -14.28 -5.62 -18.01
N GLU A 71 -14.31 -4.42 -17.43
CA GLU A 71 -13.13 -3.76 -16.88
C GLU A 71 -12.43 -4.67 -15.87
N LYS A 72 -13.19 -5.26 -14.95
CA LYS A 72 -12.67 -6.16 -13.93
C LYS A 72 -12.09 -7.46 -14.52
N PHE A 73 -12.69 -8.04 -15.56
CA PHE A 73 -12.20 -9.28 -16.15
C PHE A 73 -10.85 -9.08 -16.88
N PHE A 74 -10.72 -7.98 -17.62
CA PHE A 74 -9.54 -7.68 -18.42
C PHE A 74 -8.42 -6.99 -17.63
N PHE A 75 -8.77 -6.07 -16.72
CA PHE A 75 -7.83 -5.22 -16.00
C PHE A 75 -7.81 -5.46 -14.49
N GLY A 76 -8.77 -6.20 -13.93
CA GLY A 76 -8.88 -6.42 -12.48
C GLY A 76 -7.79 -7.32 -11.86
N GLU A 77 -7.16 -8.21 -12.64
CA GLU A 77 -5.98 -8.97 -12.15
C GLU A 77 -4.69 -8.14 -12.16
N SER A 78 -4.60 -7.11 -13.01
CA SER A 78 -3.53 -6.10 -12.93
C SER A 78 -3.77 -5.03 -11.85
N GLU A 79 -4.95 -5.00 -11.22
CA GLU A 79 -5.34 -4.01 -10.19
C GLU A 79 -5.18 -4.50 -8.74
N GLN A 80 -4.52 -5.64 -8.47
CA GLN A 80 -3.86 -5.84 -7.17
C GLN A 80 -2.61 -4.95 -7.00
N ALA A 81 -2.33 -4.07 -7.98
CA ALA A 81 -1.43 -2.94 -7.88
C ALA A 81 -2.16 -1.63 -8.25
N LYS A 82 -3.25 -1.31 -7.56
CA LYS A 82 -3.70 0.07 -7.44
C LYS A 82 -3.34 0.58 -6.06
N PRO A 83 -2.22 1.30 -5.86
CA PRO A 83 -2.14 2.14 -4.67
C PRO A 83 -3.19 3.23 -4.87
N ALA A 84 -3.99 3.42 -3.83
CA ALA A 84 -4.99 4.46 -3.74
C ALA A 84 -4.43 5.80 -4.21
N GLN A 85 -5.17 6.48 -5.08
CA GLN A 85 -4.82 7.82 -5.53
C GLN A 85 -5.13 8.83 -4.42
N ALA A 86 -4.09 9.26 -3.71
CA ALA A 86 -3.88 10.62 -3.22
C ALA A 86 -2.41 10.81 -2.79
N GLY A 87 -1.54 11.19 -3.74
CA GLY A 87 -0.18 11.68 -3.48
C GLY A 87 0.91 10.60 -3.46
N GLN A 88 1.44 10.24 -4.62
CA GLN A 88 2.64 9.40 -4.73
C GLN A 88 3.87 10.29 -4.87
N ALA A 89 4.47 10.67 -3.74
CA ALA A 89 5.93 10.71 -3.65
C ALA A 89 6.36 9.28 -3.28
N GLY A 90 7.43 8.75 -3.88
CA GLY A 90 7.86 7.36 -3.66
C GLY A 90 8.14 7.04 -2.18
N PRO A 91 8.49 5.78 -1.85
CA PRO A 91 8.86 5.39 -0.50
C PRO A 91 10.18 6.07 -0.12
N HIS A 92 10.12 7.33 0.30
CA HIS A 92 11.22 7.99 0.99
C HIS A 92 11.40 7.21 2.29
N ILE A 93 12.54 6.56 2.40
CA ILE A 93 12.91 5.82 3.58
C ILE A 93 13.40 6.84 4.60
N VAL A 94 12.81 6.81 5.79
CA VAL A 94 13.21 7.64 6.92
C VAL A 94 13.64 6.74 8.06
N PHE A 95 14.66 7.18 8.78
CA PHE A 95 15.04 6.54 10.03
C PHE A 95 14.03 6.96 11.09
N CYS A 96 13.11 6.06 11.45
CA CYS A 96 12.03 6.37 12.36
C CYS A 96 12.56 6.55 13.78
N ALA A 97 12.40 7.75 14.37
CA ALA A 97 12.84 8.04 15.73
C ALA A 97 12.12 7.19 16.79
N LYS A 98 10.84 6.84 16.58
CA LYS A 98 10.06 5.99 17.49
C LYS A 98 10.48 4.52 17.41
N LEU A 99 10.64 4.00 16.18
CA LEU A 99 10.89 2.57 15.92
C LEU A 99 12.37 2.22 15.77
N GLN A 100 13.26 3.22 15.73
CA GLN A 100 14.71 3.10 15.58
C GLN A 100 15.14 2.20 14.41
N ARG A 101 14.41 2.28 13.29
CA ARG A 101 14.65 1.50 12.08
C ARG A 101 14.22 2.26 10.83
N GLU A 102 14.82 1.90 9.70
CA GLU A 102 14.51 2.44 8.39
C GLU A 102 13.16 1.89 7.91
N LEU A 103 12.21 2.80 7.67
CA LEU A 103 10.86 2.46 7.24
C LEU A 103 10.37 3.49 6.21
N PRO A 104 9.32 3.15 5.44
CA PRO A 104 8.65 4.12 4.59
C PRO A 104 8.12 5.30 5.42
N GLY A 105 8.52 6.52 5.06
CA GLY A 105 8.06 7.77 5.66
C GLY A 105 6.65 8.19 5.20
N LEU A 106 6.19 9.35 5.67
CA LEU A 106 4.86 9.90 5.35
C LEU A 106 4.83 10.52 3.97
N ASP A 107 3.81 10.26 3.15
CA ASP A 107 3.75 10.79 1.78
C ASP A 107 3.79 12.34 1.68
N LYS A 108 3.37 13.03 2.74
CA LYS A 108 3.38 14.50 2.87
C LYS A 108 3.43 14.93 4.34
N PRO A 109 3.91 16.15 4.66
CA PRO A 109 3.87 16.66 6.02
C PRO A 109 2.40 16.78 6.52
N PRO A 110 2.10 16.31 7.74
CA PRO A 110 0.73 16.24 8.24
C PRO A 110 0.11 17.60 8.60
N PHE A 111 0.96 18.60 8.88
CA PHE A 111 0.53 19.96 9.17
C PHE A 111 1.60 20.97 8.75
N PRO A 112 1.21 22.22 8.44
CA PRO A 112 2.16 23.27 8.10
C PRO A 112 2.98 23.69 9.32
N GLY A 113 4.26 23.94 9.11
CA GLY A 113 5.19 24.46 10.14
C GLY A 113 6.37 23.53 10.43
N PRO A 114 7.30 23.98 11.30
CA PRO A 114 8.56 23.29 11.57
C PRO A 114 8.36 21.90 12.20
N LEU A 115 7.33 21.76 13.05
CA LEU A 115 7.02 20.48 13.68
C LEU A 115 6.50 19.45 12.66
N GLY A 116 5.71 19.88 11.66
CA GLY A 116 5.17 18.97 10.65
C GLY A 116 6.27 18.46 9.71
N GLN A 117 7.24 19.32 9.40
CA GLN A 117 8.43 18.95 8.65
C GLN A 117 9.34 18.01 9.44
N ARG A 118 9.56 18.26 10.74
CA ARG A 118 10.31 17.35 11.61
C ARG A 118 9.68 15.95 11.65
N ILE A 119 8.36 15.86 11.73
CA ILE A 119 7.65 14.57 11.71
C ILE A 119 7.82 13.88 10.36
N TYR A 120 7.67 14.61 9.27
CA TYR A 120 7.88 14.06 7.92
C TYR A 120 9.30 13.48 7.74
N GLU A 121 10.33 14.14 8.25
CA GLU A 121 11.74 13.72 8.10
C GLU A 121 12.15 12.60 9.07
N SER A 122 11.53 12.51 10.26
CA SER A 122 11.99 11.64 11.35
C SER A 122 11.02 10.52 11.75
N ILE A 123 9.79 10.51 11.24
CA ILE A 123 8.75 9.56 11.64
C ILE A 123 8.27 8.76 10.45
N SER A 124 8.20 7.44 10.60
CA SER A 124 7.69 6.56 9.56
C SER A 124 6.16 6.54 9.53
N LYS A 125 5.61 6.13 8.38
CA LYS A 125 4.16 5.94 8.18
C LYS A 125 3.57 5.02 9.25
N GLN A 126 4.26 3.93 9.57
CA GLN A 126 3.85 2.99 10.61
C GLN A 126 3.75 3.62 12.00
N ALA A 127 4.70 4.47 12.39
CA ALA A 127 4.65 5.15 13.68
C ALA A 127 3.55 6.22 13.70
N TRP A 128 3.33 6.89 12.57
CA TRP A 128 2.25 7.86 12.42
C TRP A 128 0.86 7.22 12.52
N ASP A 129 0.66 6.01 12.00
CA ASP A 129 -0.60 5.27 12.11
C ASP A 129 -0.98 4.94 13.57
N MET A 130 -0.03 4.96 14.50
CA MET A 130 -0.28 4.77 15.94
C MET A 130 -0.83 6.04 16.62
N TRP A 131 -0.57 7.21 16.04
CA TRP A 131 -0.90 8.50 16.65
C TRP A 131 -2.40 8.79 16.77
N PRO A 132 -3.28 8.48 15.80
CA PRO A 132 -4.71 8.71 15.96
C PRO A 132 -5.30 8.03 17.21
N ALA A 133 -4.90 6.81 17.50
CA ALA A 133 -5.32 6.08 18.70
C ALA A 133 -4.82 6.77 19.98
N GLN A 134 -3.53 7.12 20.03
CA GLN A 134 -2.94 7.82 21.18
C GLN A 134 -3.59 9.20 21.39
N SER A 135 -3.79 9.96 20.32
CA SER A 135 -4.38 11.30 20.37
C SER A 135 -5.80 11.25 20.95
N THR A 136 -6.59 10.25 20.56
CA THR A 136 -7.94 10.02 21.11
C THR A 136 -7.89 9.76 22.62
N LEU A 137 -6.94 8.94 23.07
CA LEU A 137 -6.74 8.67 24.50
C LEU A 137 -6.37 9.95 25.27
N ILE A 138 -5.44 10.74 24.75
CA ILE A 138 -5.01 12.01 25.36
C ILE A 138 -6.19 12.99 25.45
N ILE A 139 -6.97 13.13 24.37
CA ILE A 139 -8.12 14.02 24.32
C ILE A 139 -9.13 13.65 25.41
N ASN A 140 -9.44 12.36 25.54
CA ASN A 140 -10.38 11.87 26.53
C ASN A 140 -9.84 12.00 27.96
N HIS A 141 -8.55 11.71 28.16
CA HIS A 141 -7.90 11.75 29.47
C HIS A 141 -7.79 13.17 30.04
N TYR A 142 -7.38 14.14 29.21
CA TYR A 142 -7.25 15.54 29.61
C TYR A 142 -8.52 16.37 29.37
N GLY A 143 -9.58 15.77 28.79
CA GLY A 143 -10.82 16.47 28.46
C GLY A 143 -10.60 17.63 27.47
N LEU A 144 -9.72 17.44 26.48
CA LEU A 144 -9.32 18.51 25.56
C LEU A 144 -10.44 18.88 24.59
N ASN A 145 -10.63 20.17 24.36
CA ASN A 145 -11.55 20.67 23.36
C ASN A 145 -10.79 21.19 22.13
N MET A 146 -10.98 20.58 20.96
CA MET A 146 -10.29 20.99 19.73
C MET A 146 -10.61 22.40 19.25
N ALA A 147 -11.71 23.00 19.73
CA ALA A 147 -12.04 24.40 19.47
C ALA A 147 -11.13 25.37 20.21
N ASP A 148 -10.55 24.94 21.35
CA ASP A 148 -9.75 25.79 22.22
C ASP A 148 -8.25 25.77 21.82
N PRO A 149 -7.60 26.94 21.66
CA PRO A 149 -6.19 27.02 21.30
C PRO A 149 -5.23 26.40 22.32
N GLU A 150 -5.53 26.45 23.62
CA GLU A 150 -4.68 25.88 24.67
C GLU A 150 -4.73 24.35 24.63
N SER A 151 -5.91 23.78 24.43
CA SER A 151 -6.09 22.34 24.20
C SER A 151 -5.28 21.85 22.99
N ARG A 152 -5.21 22.64 21.91
CA ARG A 152 -4.36 22.34 20.73
C ARG A 152 -2.86 22.48 21.01
N LYS A 153 -2.45 23.27 22.01
CA LYS A 153 -1.05 23.33 22.47
C LYS A 153 -0.70 22.08 23.25
N ILE A 154 -1.53 21.71 24.23
CA ILE A 154 -1.34 20.50 25.03
C ILE A 154 -1.23 19.27 24.13
N LEU A 155 -2.14 19.13 23.15
CA LEU A 155 -2.09 18.00 22.22
C LEU A 155 -0.79 17.96 21.40
N ARG A 156 -0.24 19.12 21.01
CA ARG A 156 1.04 19.20 20.30
C ARG A 156 2.22 18.84 21.19
N GLU A 157 2.25 19.30 22.43
CA GLU A 157 3.28 18.93 23.41
C GLU A 157 3.28 17.41 23.65
N GLN A 158 2.09 16.82 23.83
CA GLN A 158 1.94 15.37 23.97
C GLN A 158 2.29 14.61 22.69
N MET A 159 2.10 15.20 21.51
CA MET A 159 2.53 14.63 20.24
C MET A 159 4.05 14.58 20.12
N GLU A 160 4.71 15.68 20.47
CA GLU A 160 6.16 15.75 20.51
C GLU A 160 6.74 14.73 21.49
N ASP A 161 6.14 14.60 22.67
CA ASP A 161 6.56 13.60 23.66
C ASP A 161 6.29 12.16 23.19
N PHE A 162 5.16 11.90 22.51
CA PHE A 162 4.86 10.57 21.99
C PHE A 162 5.88 10.09 20.94
N PHE A 163 6.30 10.98 20.04
CA PHE A 163 7.20 10.66 18.93
C PHE A 163 8.68 10.81 19.26
N PHE A 164 9.04 11.81 20.08
CA PHE A 164 10.43 12.21 20.37
C PHE A 164 10.77 12.19 21.87
N GLY A 165 9.81 11.91 22.74
CA GLY A 165 10.00 11.85 24.19
C GLY A 165 10.77 10.62 24.68
N LYS A 166 10.94 10.53 26.00
CA LYS A 166 11.77 9.47 26.63
C LYS A 166 11.09 8.08 26.54
N ASP A 167 9.77 8.04 26.47
CA ASP A 167 8.94 6.84 26.22
C ASP A 167 8.70 6.60 24.71
N ALA A 168 9.45 7.29 23.83
CA ALA A 168 9.42 7.06 22.40
C ALA A 168 9.95 5.66 22.02
N ARG A 169 10.80 5.05 22.85
CA ARG A 169 11.34 3.72 22.57
C ARG A 169 10.31 2.65 22.90
N MET A 170 9.87 1.93 21.88
CA MET A 170 9.14 0.70 22.07
C MET A 170 10.08 -0.36 22.71
N PRO A 171 9.58 -1.26 23.57
CA PRO A 171 10.41 -2.26 24.25
C PRO A 171 11.21 -3.12 23.27
N GLU A 172 12.45 -3.47 23.62
CA GLU A 172 13.28 -4.44 22.89
C GLU A 172 12.54 -5.78 22.81
N GLY A 173 11.85 -6.05 21.71
CA GLY A 173 11.10 -7.31 21.52
C GLY A 173 9.83 -7.24 20.68
N TRP A 174 9.36 -6.06 20.24
CA TRP A 174 8.20 -5.99 19.35
C TRP A 174 8.59 -6.34 17.90
N ALA A 175 8.32 -7.58 17.51
CA ALA A 175 8.40 -8.05 16.14
C ALA A 175 7.00 -8.00 15.50
N PRO A 176 6.75 -7.15 14.48
CA PRO A 176 5.62 -7.38 13.59
C PRO A 176 6.01 -8.56 12.69
N GLU A 177 5.19 -9.60 12.70
CA GLU A 177 5.32 -10.77 11.83
C GLU A 177 5.43 -10.31 10.36
N GLU A 178 6.64 -10.46 9.86
CA GLU A 178 7.15 -10.52 8.49
C GLU A 178 6.20 -10.09 7.35
N VAL A 179 6.47 -8.92 6.77
CA VAL A 179 6.31 -8.70 5.32
C VAL A 179 7.70 -8.62 4.72
N GLY A 180 8.01 -9.59 3.88
CA GLY A 180 9.36 -10.00 3.54
C GLY A 180 10.21 -8.95 2.83
N ALA A 181 11.46 -8.89 3.25
CA ALA A 181 12.59 -8.50 2.43
C ALA A 181 13.78 -9.37 2.89
N GLY A 182 13.97 -10.48 2.17
CA GLY A 182 15.12 -11.34 2.37
C GLY A 182 16.42 -10.63 2.01
N GLY A 183 17.52 -11.11 2.60
CA GLY A 183 18.84 -10.89 2.03
C GLY A 183 19.94 -10.58 3.02
N GLY A 184 20.44 -11.63 3.70
CA GLY A 184 21.87 -11.93 3.76
C GLY A 184 22.77 -11.07 4.66
N GLY A 185 23.53 -11.74 5.52
CA GLY A 185 24.75 -11.16 6.07
C GLY A 185 25.14 -11.68 7.43
N ALA A 186 25.52 -12.96 7.52
CA ALA A 186 26.14 -13.52 8.69
C ALA A 186 27.40 -12.72 9.07
N SER A 187 27.50 -12.26 10.32
CA SER A 187 28.77 -11.95 10.96
C SER A 187 28.81 -12.62 12.33
N ARG A 188 29.28 -13.88 12.33
CA ARG A 188 29.67 -14.59 13.54
C ARG A 188 30.94 -13.92 14.08
N LYS A 189 30.79 -13.08 15.10
CA LYS A 189 31.93 -12.57 15.86
C LYS A 189 32.38 -13.65 16.85
N GLY A 190 33.61 -14.09 16.66
CA GLY A 190 34.26 -15.11 17.46
C GLY A 190 34.74 -14.64 18.83
N GLY A 191 35.18 -15.64 19.59
CA GLY A 191 35.87 -15.59 20.88
C GLY A 191 35.61 -16.93 21.57
N GLY A 192 36.52 -17.91 21.66
CA GLY A 192 37.98 -17.87 21.58
C GLY A 192 38.55 -18.02 23.00
N GLY A 193 38.97 -19.24 23.35
CA GLY A 193 39.81 -19.57 24.52
C GLY A 193 39.04 -20.18 25.70
N GLY A 194 39.44 -21.28 26.31
CA GLY A 194 40.62 -22.14 26.19
C GLY A 194 40.49 -23.18 27.32
N GLY A 195 40.73 -24.46 27.05
CA GLY A 195 41.95 -25.09 27.55
C GLY A 195 41.59 -26.24 28.49
N GLY A 196 41.72 -27.46 27.97
CA GLY A 196 41.60 -28.68 28.77
C GLY A 196 42.93 -29.08 29.41
N ALA A 197 42.83 -29.84 30.50
CA ALA A 197 43.80 -30.83 30.97
C ALA A 197 43.07 -31.64 32.05
N ALA A 198 42.49 -32.80 31.75
CA ALA A 198 43.12 -34.11 31.62
C ALA A 198 43.50 -34.77 32.96
N ARG A 199 43.21 -36.09 32.99
CA ARG A 199 43.95 -37.21 33.61
C ARG A 199 43.36 -37.81 34.91
N LYS A 200 42.82 -39.03 34.70
CA LYS A 200 43.10 -40.29 35.44
C LYS A 200 42.83 -40.31 36.95
N LYS A 201 41.83 -41.09 37.36
CA LYS A 201 41.99 -42.49 37.81
C LYS A 201 40.62 -43.13 37.97
#